data_AF-A0A7K3Y8K2-F1
#
_entry.id   AF-A0A7K3Y8K2-F1
#
_cell.length_a   1.000
_cell.length_b   1.000
_cell.length_c   1.000
_cell.angle_alpha   90.00
_cell.angle_beta   90.00
_cell.angle_gamma   90.00
#
_symmetry.space_group_name_H-M   'P 1'
#
loop_
_entity.id
_entity.type
_entity.pdbx_description
1 polymer ?
#
loop_
_entity_poly.entity_id
_entity_poly.type
_entity_poly.pdbx_seq_one_letter_code
_entity_poly.pdbx_strand_id
1 'polypeptide(L)'
;RDLYIRGCDFVFGLARPASGVAVVSTARLRSDYYGRVPDDGDLIDRAAKEGAHELGHLLGLGHCGDPECVMFRPRTLDELDRKRKVFCPACREALERARHHPPAGASI
;
A
#
# COMPACT_ATOMS: atom_id res chain seq x y z
N ARG A 1 11.91 5.03 9.26
CA ARG A 1 12.99 4.03 9.39
C ARG A 1 12.63 2.82 8.54
N ASP A 2 13.60 2.14 7.96
CA ASP A 2 13.34 1.02 7.04
C ASP A 2 12.64 -0.17 7.73
N LEU A 3 11.85 -0.94 6.97
CA LEU A 3 11.03 -2.04 7.48
C LEU A 3 11.34 -3.36 6.79
N TYR A 4 11.29 -4.45 7.56
CA TYR A 4 11.66 -5.79 7.13
C TYR A 4 10.67 -6.81 7.69
N ILE A 5 10.40 -7.84 6.89
CA ILE A 5 9.68 -9.04 7.33
C ILE A 5 10.47 -10.28 6.86
N ARG A 6 10.26 -11.41 7.53
CA ARG A 6 10.97 -12.64 7.20
C ARG A 6 10.66 -13.07 5.76
N GLY A 7 11.69 -13.22 4.93
CA GLY A 7 11.56 -13.65 3.52
C GLY A 7 11.41 -12.52 2.51
N CYS A 8 11.57 -11.26 2.91
CA CYS A 8 11.65 -10.12 2.00
C CYS A 8 12.86 -9.25 2.35
N ASP A 9 13.51 -8.68 1.33
CA ASP A 9 14.65 -7.77 1.54
C ASP A 9 14.23 -6.49 2.24
N PHE A 10 13.00 -6.01 2.01
CA PHE A 10 12.36 -4.90 2.70
C PHE A 10 10.86 -4.89 2.38
N VAL A 11 10.11 -4.01 3.06
CA VAL A 11 8.73 -3.66 2.69
C VAL A 11 8.54 -2.14 2.78
N PHE A 12 7.68 -1.58 1.91
CA PHE A 12 7.29 -0.17 2.00
C PHE A 12 6.26 0.05 3.12
N GLY A 13 5.32 -0.87 3.27
CA GLY A 13 4.37 -0.92 4.36
C GLY A 13 4.05 -2.35 4.79
N LEU A 14 3.25 -2.46 5.85
CA LEU A 14 2.67 -3.72 6.29
C LEU A 14 1.35 -3.47 7.02
N ALA A 15 0.31 -4.18 6.61
CA ALA A 15 -0.95 -4.30 7.31
C ALA A 15 -1.06 -5.63 8.07
N ARG A 16 -1.71 -5.58 9.23
CA ARG A 16 -2.19 -6.73 9.99
C ARG A 16 -3.71 -6.61 10.14
N PRO A 17 -4.49 -7.18 9.19
CA PRO A 17 -5.94 -7.08 9.20
C PRO A 17 -6.59 -7.58 10.50
N ALA A 18 -6.05 -8.67 11.08
CA ALA A 18 -6.56 -9.25 12.32
C ALA A 18 -6.51 -8.31 13.54
N SER A 19 -5.63 -7.30 13.52
CA SER A 19 -5.55 -6.29 14.59
C SER A 19 -5.97 -4.89 14.13
N GLY A 20 -6.38 -4.71 12.87
CA GLY A 20 -6.77 -3.40 12.34
C GLY A 20 -5.64 -2.37 12.27
N VAL A 21 -4.37 -2.81 12.22
CA VAL A 21 -3.20 -1.91 12.26
C VAL A 21 -2.40 -2.01 10.98
N ALA A 22 -1.97 -0.87 10.45
CA ALA A 22 -1.04 -0.76 9.35
C ALA A 22 0.10 0.22 9.68
N VAL A 23 1.24 0.01 9.04
CA VAL A 23 2.39 0.93 9.09
C VAL A 23 2.94 1.13 7.69
N VAL A 24 3.35 2.36 7.38
CA VAL A 24 4.10 2.69 6.17
C VAL A 24 5.43 3.33 6.58
N SER A 25 6.51 2.92 5.93
CA SER A 25 7.80 3.55 6.08
C SER A 25 8.11 4.47 4.91
N THR A 26 8.45 5.71 5.22
CA THR A 26 8.94 6.67 4.23
C THR A 26 10.40 6.46 3.85
N ALA A 27 11.14 5.58 4.54
CA ALA A 27 12.59 5.46 4.35
C ALA A 27 12.98 5.17 2.91
N ARG A 28 12.28 4.23 2.27
CA ARG A 28 12.48 3.83 0.88
C ARG A 28 11.50 4.49 -0.10
N LEU A 29 10.68 5.44 0.35
CA LEU A 29 9.83 6.25 -0.54
C LEU A 29 10.55 7.51 -1.02
N ARG A 30 11.58 7.95 -0.28
CA ARG A 30 12.36 9.13 -0.64
C ARG A 30 13.27 8.84 -1.82
N SER A 31 13.28 9.75 -2.79
CA SER A 31 14.13 9.66 -3.98
C SER A 31 15.62 9.60 -3.63
N ASP A 32 16.06 10.31 -2.59
CA ASP A 32 17.46 10.36 -2.17
C ASP A 32 18.00 9.05 -1.57
N TYR A 33 17.12 8.17 -1.08
CA TYR A 33 17.50 6.81 -0.69
C TYR A 33 18.16 6.07 -1.88
N TYR A 34 17.76 6.40 -3.10
CA TYR A 34 18.26 5.81 -4.34
C TYR A 34 19.20 6.75 -5.11
N GLY A 35 19.74 7.80 -4.46
CA GLY A 35 20.63 8.77 -5.10
C GLY A 35 19.94 9.63 -6.18
N ARG A 36 18.61 9.69 -6.19
CA ARG A 36 17.84 10.57 -7.08
C ARG A 36 17.61 11.93 -6.40
N VAL A 37 17.28 12.96 -7.18
CA VAL A 37 16.94 14.29 -6.65
C VAL A 37 15.68 14.19 -5.78
N PRO A 38 15.69 14.68 -4.53
CA PRO A 38 14.50 14.75 -3.70
C PRO A 38 13.39 15.60 -4.35
N ASP A 39 12.16 15.11 -4.26
CA ASP A 39 10.95 15.86 -4.61
C ASP A 39 9.88 15.52 -3.56
N ASP A 40 9.32 16.54 -2.91
CA ASP A 40 8.30 16.34 -1.87
C ASP A 40 6.97 15.85 -2.46
N GLY A 41 6.66 16.21 -3.70
CA GLY A 41 5.51 15.72 -4.44
C GLY A 41 5.58 14.21 -4.69
N ASP A 42 6.76 13.71 -5.08
CA ASP A 42 7.03 12.28 -5.19
C ASP A 42 6.82 11.56 -3.85
N LEU A 43 7.38 12.11 -2.76
CA LEU A 43 7.24 11.50 -1.43
C LEU A 43 5.77 11.45 -0.98
N ILE A 44 5.01 12.54 -1.19
CA ILE A 44 3.58 12.61 -0.85
C ILE A 44 2.78 11.62 -1.70
N ASP A 45 3.04 11.54 -3.01
CA ASP A 45 2.33 10.64 -3.92
C ASP A 45 2.56 9.17 -3.54
N ARG A 46 3.82 8.79 -3.30
CA ARG A 46 4.22 7.44 -2.87
C ARG A 46 3.62 7.08 -1.51
N ALA A 47 3.66 8.01 -0.54
CA ALA A 47 3.07 7.79 0.77
C ALA A 47 1.55 7.61 0.70
N ALA A 48 0.87 8.39 -0.15
CA ALA A 48 -0.57 8.24 -0.37
C ALA A 48 -0.91 6.89 -1.03
N LYS A 49 -0.13 6.46 -2.03
CA LYS A 49 -0.30 5.17 -2.71
C LYS A 49 -0.12 3.99 -1.76
N GLU A 50 0.94 4.00 -0.94
CA GLU A 50 1.21 2.90 -0.03
C GLU A 50 0.29 2.93 1.20
N GLY A 51 -0.04 4.12 1.72
CA GLY A 51 -1.05 4.25 2.77
C GLY A 51 -2.41 3.70 2.33
N ALA A 52 -2.85 4.03 1.11
CA ALA A 52 -4.09 3.49 0.55
C ALA A 52 -4.01 1.97 0.31
N HIS A 53 -2.85 1.44 -0.07
CA HIS A 53 -2.61 0.00 -0.21
C HIS A 53 -2.82 -0.74 1.13
N GLU A 54 -2.16 -0.26 2.19
CA GLU A 54 -2.27 -0.90 3.50
C GLU A 54 -3.66 -0.75 4.11
N LEU A 55 -4.32 0.40 3.92
CA LEU A 55 -5.72 0.56 4.30
C LEU A 55 -6.63 -0.41 3.52
N GLY A 56 -6.36 -0.63 2.24
CA GLY A 56 -7.06 -1.64 1.45
C GLY A 56 -6.95 -3.04 2.06
N HIS A 57 -5.78 -3.42 2.56
CA HIS A 57 -5.62 -4.67 3.32
C HIS A 57 -6.45 -4.71 4.60
N LEU A 58 -6.49 -3.62 5.37
CA LEU A 58 -7.35 -3.54 6.56
C LEU A 58 -8.83 -3.62 6.23
N LEU A 59 -9.22 -3.20 5.03
CA LEU A 59 -10.58 -3.30 4.49
C LEU A 59 -10.86 -4.63 3.78
N GLY A 60 -9.96 -5.61 3.90
CA GLY A 60 -10.17 -6.98 3.40
C GLY A 60 -9.72 -7.25 1.96
N LEU A 61 -9.02 -6.31 1.32
CA LEU A 61 -8.47 -6.52 -0.01
C LEU A 61 -7.14 -7.29 0.04
N GLY A 62 -6.93 -8.17 -0.93
CA GLY A 62 -5.62 -8.77 -1.22
C GLY A 62 -4.82 -7.94 -2.22
N HIS A 63 -3.63 -8.44 -2.58
CA HIS A 63 -2.85 -7.85 -3.68
C HIS A 63 -3.56 -8.00 -5.02
N CYS A 64 -3.38 -7.01 -5.89
CA CYS A 64 -3.88 -7.00 -7.26
C CYS A 64 -2.76 -7.32 -8.26
N GLY A 65 -3.09 -7.98 -9.37
CA GLY A 65 -2.18 -8.23 -10.48
C GLY A 65 -2.07 -7.08 -11.49
N ASP A 66 -2.97 -6.08 -11.41
CA ASP A 66 -2.93 -4.89 -12.25
C ASP A 66 -1.89 -3.89 -11.70
N PRO A 67 -0.80 -3.60 -12.43
CA PRO A 67 0.29 -2.74 -11.95
C PRO A 67 -0.11 -1.27 -11.75
N GLU A 68 -1.23 -0.81 -12.30
CA GLU A 68 -1.73 0.55 -12.07
C GLU A 68 -2.70 0.62 -10.88
N CYS A 69 -3.17 -0.51 -10.36
CA CYS A 69 -4.05 -0.55 -9.21
C CYS A 69 -3.29 -0.18 -7.92
N VAL A 70 -3.91 0.59 -7.03
CA VAL A 70 -3.33 0.91 -5.71
C VAL A 70 -3.05 -0.34 -4.86
N MET A 71 -3.78 -1.44 -5.10
CA MET A 71 -3.57 -2.74 -4.45
C MET A 71 -2.47 -3.59 -5.10
N PHE A 72 -1.78 -3.11 -6.15
CA PHE A 72 -0.56 -3.75 -6.63
C PHE A 72 0.53 -3.71 -5.56
N ARG A 73 1.26 -4.82 -5.39
CA ARG A 73 2.41 -4.92 -4.48
C ARG A 73 3.72 -4.64 -5.22
N PRO A 74 4.31 -3.44 -5.07
CA PRO A 74 5.58 -3.13 -5.70
C PRO A 74 6.75 -3.77 -4.95
N ARG A 75 7.79 -4.14 -5.69
CA ARG A 75 9.10 -4.60 -5.19
C ARG A 75 10.19 -3.54 -5.38
N THR A 76 9.95 -2.55 -6.23
CA THR A 76 10.89 -1.46 -6.52
C THR A 76 10.18 -0.11 -6.42
N LEU A 77 10.96 0.97 -6.30
CA LEU A 77 10.41 2.33 -6.32
C LEU A 77 9.71 2.64 -7.65
N ASP A 78 10.26 2.19 -8.78
CA ASP A 78 9.67 2.42 -10.09
C ASP A 78 8.34 1.68 -10.28
N GLU A 79 8.21 0.47 -9.71
CA GLU A 79 6.93 -0.25 -9.65
C GLU A 79 5.90 0.49 -8.80
N LEU A 80 6.32 1.12 -7.68
CA LEU A 80 5.44 1.97 -6.86
C LEU A 80 5.02 3.24 -7.60
N ASP A 81 5.94 3.87 -8.32
CA ASP A 81 5.65 5.08 -9.11
C ASP A 81 4.64 4.82 -10.22
N ARG A 82 4.63 3.61 -10.79
CA ARG A 82 3.65 3.17 -11.80
C ARG A 82 2.23 3.01 -11.27
N LYS A 83 2.05 2.73 -9.97
CA LYS A 83 0.70 2.65 -9.36
C LYS A 83 -0.04 3.95 -9.62
N ARG A 84 -1.36 3.89 -9.74
CA ARG A 84 -2.24 5.06 -9.66
C ARG A 84 -2.92 5.07 -8.30
N LYS A 85 -3.39 6.24 -7.85
CA LYS A 85 -4.17 6.43 -6.62
C LYS A 85 -5.62 5.97 -6.78
N VAL A 86 -5.85 4.87 -7.49
CA VAL A 86 -7.18 4.33 -7.78
C VAL A 86 -7.21 2.82 -7.61
N PHE A 87 -8.35 2.32 -7.13
CA PHE A 87 -8.68 0.90 -7.26
C PHE A 87 -9.12 0.61 -8.68
N CYS A 88 -8.61 -0.47 -9.26
CA CYS A 88 -9.17 -1.04 -10.50
C CYS A 88 -10.63 -1.48 -10.27
N PRO A 89 -11.41 -1.72 -11.34
CA PRO A 89 -12.82 -2.12 -11.21
C PRO A 89 -13.03 -3.32 -10.27
N ALA A 90 -12.19 -4.35 -10.37
CA ALA A 90 -12.29 -5.55 -9.54
C ALA A 90 -12.04 -5.28 -8.05
N CYS A 91 -11.00 -4.49 -7.71
CA CYS A 91 -10.72 -4.12 -6.32
C CYS A 91 -11.80 -3.19 -5.75
N ARG A 92 -12.37 -2.29 -6.57
CA ARG A 92 -13.50 -1.44 -6.16
C ARG A 92 -14.72 -2.27 -5.82
N GLU A 93 -15.07 -3.23 -6.66
CA GLU A 93 -16.20 -4.13 -6.40
C GLU A 93 -15.97 -5.00 -5.15
N ALA A 94 -14.76 -5.52 -4.97
CA ALA A 94 -14.38 -6.26 -3.77
C ALA A 94 -14.48 -5.41 -2.50
N LEU A 95 -14.07 -4.14 -2.58
CA LEU A 95 -14.15 -3.20 -1.47
C LEU A 95 -15.60 -2.91 -1.09
N GLU A 96 -16.47 -2.68 -2.07
CA GLU A 96 -17.90 -2.50 -1.80
C GLU A 96 -18.50 -3.74 -1.14
N ARG A 97 -18.16 -4.96 -1.60
CA ARG A 97 -18.63 -6.19 -0.93
C ARG A 97 -18.15 -6.29 0.52
N ALA A 98 -16.88 -5.97 0.79
CA ALA A 98 -16.31 -6.02 2.14
C ALA A 98 -16.98 -5.03 3.11
N ARG A 99 -17.42 -3.85 2.62
CA ARG A 99 -18.14 -2.86 3.44
C ARG A 99 -19.51 -3.34 3.93
N HIS A 100 -20.14 -4.27 3.21
CA HIS A 100 -21.45 -4.83 3.60
C HIS A 100 -21.33 -6.05 4.53
N HIS A 101 -20.11 -6.58 4.72
CA HIS A 101 -19.84 -7.69 5.64
C HIS A 101 -18.51 -7.46 6.35
N PRO A 102 -18.46 -6.55 7.35
CA PRO A 102 -17.22 -6.19 8.01
C PRO A 102 -16.61 -7.43 8.68
N PRO A 103 -15.27 -7.58 8.65
CA PRO A 103 -14.60 -8.64 9.39
C PRO A 103 -14.92 -8.48 10.88
N ALA A 104 -15.17 -9.61 11.56
CA ALA A 104 -15.49 -9.64 12.99
C ALA A 104 -14.43 -8.85 13.79
N GLY A 105 -14.82 -7.70 14.34
CA GLY A 105 -13.95 -6.80 15.11
C GLY A 105 -13.82 -5.38 14.56
N ALA A 106 -14.33 -5.08 13.36
CA ALA A 106 -14.41 -3.72 12.82
C ALA A 106 -15.71 -3.02 13.27
N SER A 107 -15.82 -2.72 14.57
CA SER A 107 -16.77 -1.71 15.07
C SER A 107 -16.00 -0.41 15.25
N ILE A 108 -16.44 0.63 14.55
CA ILE A 108 -15.91 2.00 14.67
C ILE A 108 -16.49 2.64 15.93
#